data_AF-A0A433B0F5-F1
#
_entry.id   AF-A0A433B0F5-F1
#
_cell.length_a   1.000
_cell.length_b   1.000
_cell.length_c   1.000
_cell.angle_alpha   90.00
_cell.angle_beta   90.00
_cell.angle_gamma   90.00
#
_symmetry.space_group_name_H-M   'P 1'
#
loop_
_entity.id
_entity.type
_entity.pdbx_description
1 polymer ?
#
loop_
_entity_poly.entity_id
_entity_poly.type
_entity_poly.pdbx_seq_one_letter_code
_entity_poly.pdbx_strand_id
1 'polypeptide(L)'
;MRFADYTERLSELAKTVNRWLSLAARLDVLRREKVALYAEEVAATLARAAANLATLEICPKDRLALLSATRELGRISGYVETIVATLEDHLDGRKRAGVKRRLEHLQPFDLEAAIREFGAFRHARRLASAEGYFRALADTLRA
;
A
#
# COMPACT_ATOMS: atom_id res chain seq x y z
N MET A 1 2.21 -7.58 -15.29
CA MET A 1 2.33 -6.13 -14.99
C MET A 1 3.77 -5.86 -14.56
N ARG A 2 4.39 -4.76 -14.97
CA ARG A 2 5.74 -4.43 -14.48
C ARG A 2 5.67 -3.96 -13.04
N PHE A 3 6.70 -4.21 -12.24
CA PHE A 3 6.76 -3.71 -10.87
C PHE A 3 6.70 -2.18 -10.79
N ALA A 4 7.24 -1.48 -11.79
CA ALA A 4 7.10 -0.04 -11.93
C ALA A 4 5.62 0.39 -11.95
N ASP A 5 4.79 -0.25 -12.76
CA ASP A 5 3.36 0.04 -12.87
C ASP A 5 2.62 -0.28 -11.55
N TYR A 6 3.01 -1.36 -10.87
CA TYR A 6 2.48 -1.70 -9.55
C TYR A 6 2.77 -0.59 -8.54
N THR A 7 4.03 -0.13 -8.44
CA THR A 7 4.43 0.91 -7.50
C THR A 7 3.75 2.26 -7.77
N GLU A 8 3.49 2.57 -9.04
CA GLU A 8 2.76 3.77 -9.44
C GLU A 8 1.29 3.68 -9.04
N ARG A 9 0.62 2.56 -9.33
CA ARG A 9 -0.79 2.33 -8.91
C ARG A 9 -0.96 2.39 -7.40
N LEU A 10 -0.02 1.82 -6.65
CA LEU A 10 0.03 1.89 -5.20
C LEU A 10 0.21 3.32 -4.70
N SER A 11 1.10 4.10 -5.32
CA SER A 11 1.29 5.51 -4.98
C SER A 11 0.04 6.34 -5.25
N GLU A 12 -0.65 6.10 -6.36
CA GLU A 12 -1.93 6.77 -6.69
C GLU A 12 -3.05 6.38 -5.72
N LEU A 13 -3.08 5.12 -5.25
CA LEU A 13 -3.97 4.69 -4.19
C LEU A 13 -3.66 5.42 -2.88
N ALA A 14 -2.39 5.47 -2.47
CA ALA A 14 -1.95 6.17 -1.26
C ALA A 14 -2.35 7.66 -1.29
N LYS A 15 -2.11 8.35 -2.41
CA LYS A 15 -2.56 9.73 -2.62
C LYS A 15 -4.08 9.87 -2.52
N THR A 16 -4.83 8.93 -3.10
CA THR A 16 -6.30 8.95 -3.07
C THR A 16 -6.82 8.83 -1.64
N VAL A 17 -6.26 7.91 -0.85
CA VAL A 17 -6.63 7.73 0.56
C VAL A 17 -6.22 8.96 1.38
N ASN A 18 -5.01 9.50 1.16
CA ASN A 18 -4.54 10.69 1.87
C ASN A 18 -5.41 11.94 1.56
N ARG A 19 -5.93 12.09 0.35
CA ARG A 19 -6.91 13.15 0.02
C ARG A 19 -8.21 13.09 0.84
N TRP A 20 -8.49 11.96 1.49
CA TRP A 20 -9.64 11.80 2.38
C TRP A 20 -9.31 12.12 3.84
N LEU A 21 -8.14 12.66 4.12
CA LEU A 21 -7.73 13.14 5.45
C LEU A 21 -8.79 14.02 6.10
N SER A 22 -9.38 14.96 5.36
CA SER A 22 -10.43 15.84 5.88
C SER A 22 -11.74 15.12 6.23
N LEU A 23 -12.00 13.95 5.63
CA LEU A 23 -13.11 13.08 5.99
C LEU A 23 -12.75 12.24 7.22
N ALA A 24 -11.53 11.68 7.23
CA ALA A 24 -11.01 10.89 8.35
C ALA A 24 -10.92 11.73 9.65
N ALA A 25 -10.58 13.02 9.55
CA ALA A 25 -10.55 13.94 10.68
C ALA A 25 -11.93 14.21 11.30
N ARG A 26 -13.03 13.97 10.57
CA ARG A 26 -14.40 14.14 11.06
C ARG A 26 -14.93 12.91 11.79
N LEU A 27 -14.20 11.79 11.73
CA LEU A 27 -14.55 10.58 12.46
C LEU A 27 -14.48 10.81 13.97
N ASP A 28 -15.26 10.01 14.71
CA ASP A 28 -15.06 9.85 16.14
C ASP A 28 -13.66 9.31 16.45
N VAL A 29 -13.23 9.49 17.69
CA VAL A 29 -11.86 9.18 18.14
C VAL A 29 -11.50 7.72 17.87
N LEU A 30 -12.42 6.77 18.08
CA LEU A 30 -12.13 5.35 17.91
C LEU A 30 -11.95 4.99 16.43
N ARG A 31 -12.82 5.49 15.55
CA ARG A 31 -12.69 5.26 14.11
C ARG A 31 -11.46 5.96 13.54
N ARG A 32 -11.13 7.15 14.03
CA ARG A 32 -9.92 7.89 13.63
C ARG A 32 -8.65 7.12 13.99
N GLU A 33 -8.56 6.64 15.22
CA GLU A 33 -7.42 5.83 15.68
C GLU A 33 -7.30 4.53 14.87
N LYS A 34 -8.44 3.89 14.56
CA LYS A 34 -8.45 2.71 13.69
C LYS A 34 -7.85 3.02 12.30
N VAL A 35 -8.24 4.13 11.67
CA VAL A 35 -7.66 4.53 10.39
C VAL A 35 -6.15 4.80 10.52
N ALA A 36 -5.73 5.48 11.59
CA ALA A 36 -4.31 5.77 11.84
C ALA A 36 -3.50 4.48 12.00
N LEU A 37 -3.98 3.53 12.79
CA LEU A 37 -3.35 2.22 13.00
C LEU A 37 -3.17 1.46 11.69
N TYR A 38 -4.22 1.36 10.87
CA TYR A 38 -4.09 0.65 9.59
C TYR A 38 -3.24 1.41 8.57
N ALA A 39 -3.20 2.74 8.60
CA ALA A 39 -2.28 3.52 7.78
C ALA A 39 -0.82 3.25 8.18
N GLU A 40 -0.53 3.19 9.48
CA GLU A 40 0.78 2.81 10.00
C GLU A 40 1.18 1.38 9.61
N GLU A 41 0.25 0.42 9.70
CA GLU A 41 0.49 -0.95 9.26
C GLU A 41 0.79 -1.06 7.76
N VAL A 42 0.12 -0.26 6.92
CA VAL A 42 0.46 -0.16 5.49
C VAL A 42 1.87 0.39 5.30
N ALA A 43 2.23 1.48 5.99
CA ALA A 43 3.57 2.05 5.91
C ALA A 43 4.66 1.05 6.34
N ALA A 44 4.47 0.37 7.47
CA ALA A 44 5.40 -0.65 7.96
C ALA A 44 5.52 -1.83 6.97
N THR A 45 4.40 -2.24 6.35
CA THR A 45 4.37 -3.28 5.31
C THR A 45 5.14 -2.87 4.07
N LEU A 46 5.00 -1.62 3.63
CA LEU A 46 5.74 -1.06 2.51
C LEU A 46 7.25 -1.02 2.78
N ALA A 47 7.65 -0.63 3.99
CA ALA A 47 9.05 -0.63 4.40
C ALA A 47 9.65 -2.05 4.40
N ARG A 48 8.92 -3.04 4.94
CA ARG A 48 9.33 -4.46 4.92
C ARG A 48 9.39 -5.02 3.48
N ALA A 49 8.44 -4.67 2.63
CA ALA A 49 8.47 -5.05 1.22
C ALA A 49 9.70 -4.45 0.51
N ALA A 50 9.96 -3.16 0.70
CA ALA A 50 11.12 -2.48 0.14
C ALA A 50 12.45 -3.12 0.56
N ALA A 51 12.59 -3.50 1.83
CA ALA A 51 13.77 -4.19 2.33
C ALA A 51 14.00 -5.55 1.64
N ASN A 52 12.95 -6.37 1.51
CA ASN A 52 13.05 -7.65 0.80
C ASN A 52 13.35 -7.48 -0.69
N LEU A 53 12.78 -6.46 -1.33
CA LEU A 53 13.07 -6.14 -2.73
C LEU A 53 14.51 -5.66 -2.94
N ALA A 54 15.07 -4.92 -1.99
CA ALA A 54 16.49 -4.54 -2.02
C ALA A 54 17.40 -5.79 -1.88
N THR A 55 17.03 -6.76 -1.05
CA THR A 55 17.72 -8.06 -1.01
C THR A 55 17.65 -8.76 -2.37
N LEU A 56 16.49 -8.77 -3.04
CA LEU A 56 16.33 -9.38 -4.37
C LEU A 56 17.07 -8.63 -5.49
N GLU A 57 17.36 -7.34 -5.32
CA GLU A 57 18.20 -6.58 -6.25
C GLU A 57 19.65 -7.10 -6.23
N ILE A 58 20.15 -7.48 -5.05
CA ILE A 58 21.51 -8.00 -4.85
C ILE A 58 21.58 -9.51 -5.09
N CYS A 59 20.57 -10.25 -4.60
CA CYS A 59 20.45 -11.70 -4.68
C CYS A 59 19.10 -12.11 -5.29
N PRO A 60 18.96 -12.08 -6.64
CA PRO A 60 17.67 -12.34 -7.30
C PRO A 60 17.10 -13.75 -7.12
N LYS A 61 17.91 -14.70 -6.63
CA LYS A 61 17.53 -16.10 -6.39
C LYS A 61 17.15 -16.37 -4.92
N ASP A 62 17.17 -15.36 -4.06
CA ASP A 62 16.76 -15.51 -2.65
C ASP A 62 15.26 -15.77 -2.55
N ARG A 63 14.90 -17.03 -2.30
CA ARG A 63 13.50 -17.45 -2.16
C ARG A 63 12.82 -16.87 -0.92
N LEU A 64 13.57 -16.65 0.18
CA LEU A 64 12.99 -16.12 1.40
C LEU A 64 12.61 -14.65 1.23
N ALA A 65 13.49 -13.87 0.58
CA ALA A 65 13.19 -12.49 0.24
C ALA A 65 12.02 -12.39 -0.75
N LEU A 66 11.94 -13.30 -1.73
CA LEU A 66 10.81 -13.37 -2.68
C LEU A 66 9.48 -13.63 -1.97
N LEU A 67 9.40 -14.70 -1.18
CA LEU A 67 8.17 -15.06 -0.46
C LEU A 67 7.75 -13.96 0.53
N SER A 68 8.72 -13.37 1.22
CA SER A 68 8.46 -12.28 2.17
C SER A 68 7.94 -11.03 1.47
N ALA A 69 8.56 -10.60 0.37
CA ALA A 69 8.09 -9.46 -0.43
C ALA A 69 6.68 -9.71 -0.97
N THR A 70 6.42 -10.88 -1.59
CA THR A 70 5.08 -11.24 -2.08
C THR A 70 4.03 -11.18 -0.97
N ARG A 71 4.36 -11.71 0.22
CA ARG A 71 3.46 -11.70 1.37
C ARG A 71 3.17 -10.28 1.87
N GLU A 72 4.19 -9.43 1.99
CA GLU A 72 3.99 -8.03 2.41
C GLU A 72 3.15 -7.27 1.37
N LEU A 73 3.46 -7.39 0.07
CA LEU A 73 2.67 -6.74 -0.99
C LEU A 73 1.20 -7.20 -0.99
N GLY A 74 0.95 -8.49 -0.73
CA GLY A 74 -0.40 -9.03 -0.61
C GLY A 74 -1.20 -8.48 0.57
N ARG A 75 -0.56 -8.14 1.69
CA ARG A 75 -1.23 -7.59 2.89
C ARG A 75 -1.75 -6.17 2.70
N ILE A 76 -1.11 -5.38 1.83
CA ILE A 76 -1.47 -3.97 1.61
C ILE A 76 -2.94 -3.83 1.22
N SER A 77 -3.44 -4.69 0.32
CA SER A 77 -4.84 -4.63 -0.12
C SER A 77 -5.82 -4.75 1.06
N GLY A 78 -5.63 -5.74 1.94
CA GLY A 78 -6.52 -5.95 3.09
C GLY A 78 -6.49 -4.80 4.11
N TYR A 79 -5.32 -4.20 4.35
CA TYR A 79 -5.24 -3.02 5.23
C TYR A 79 -5.92 -1.80 4.61
N VAL A 80 -5.74 -1.57 3.31
CA VAL A 80 -6.43 -0.46 2.63
C VAL A 80 -7.94 -0.70 2.57
N GLU A 81 -8.41 -1.93 2.35
CA GLU A 81 -9.83 -2.27 2.45
C GLU A 81 -10.40 -1.93 3.82
N THR A 82 -9.64 -2.20 4.89
CA THR A 82 -10.06 -1.88 6.25
C THR A 82 -10.14 -0.37 6.50
N ILE A 83 -9.21 0.41 5.95
CA ILE A 83 -9.27 1.89 5.99
C ILE A 83 -10.53 2.38 5.28
N VAL A 84 -10.80 1.89 4.07
CA VAL A 84 -11.96 2.30 3.25
C VAL A 84 -13.28 1.94 3.93
N ALA A 85 -13.37 0.74 4.51
CA ALA A 85 -14.55 0.30 5.27
C ALA A 85 -14.78 1.19 6.51
N THR A 86 -13.71 1.62 7.18
CA THR A 86 -13.83 2.53 8.33
C THR A 86 -14.31 3.94 7.90
N LEU A 87 -14.00 4.34 6.67
CA LEU A 87 -14.44 5.59 6.07
C LEU A 87 -15.81 5.49 5.38
N GLU A 88 -16.45 4.32 5.36
CA GLU A 88 -17.57 4.01 4.47
C GLU A 88 -18.67 5.07 4.53
N ASP A 89 -19.18 5.38 5.73
CA ASP A 89 -20.25 6.37 5.95
C ASP A 89 -19.93 7.79 5.43
N HIS A 90 -18.66 8.09 5.19
CA HIS A 90 -18.18 9.41 4.74
C HIS A 90 -17.76 9.42 3.26
N LEU A 91 -17.74 8.26 2.61
CA LEU A 91 -17.40 8.11 1.19
C LEU A 91 -18.67 7.94 0.35
N ASP A 92 -18.82 8.78 -0.68
CA ASP A 92 -19.84 8.57 -1.71
C ASP A 92 -19.57 7.28 -2.51
N GLY A 93 -20.62 6.76 -3.17
CA GLY A 93 -20.53 5.51 -3.94
C GLY A 93 -19.49 5.55 -5.06
N ARG A 94 -19.17 6.73 -5.64
CA ARG A 94 -18.15 6.85 -6.69
C ARG A 94 -16.75 6.68 -6.11
N LYS A 95 -16.48 7.26 -4.94
CA LYS A 95 -15.19 7.11 -4.22
C LYS A 95 -14.95 5.65 -3.83
N ARG A 96 -15.96 4.98 -3.26
CA ARG A 96 -15.87 3.56 -2.88
C ARG A 96 -15.56 2.67 -4.10
N ALA A 97 -16.34 2.82 -5.17
CA ALA A 97 -16.11 2.09 -6.42
C ALA A 97 -14.74 2.40 -7.06
N GLY A 98 -14.27 3.64 -6.91
CA GLY A 98 -12.95 4.08 -7.37
C GLY A 98 -11.79 3.40 -6.65
N VAL A 99 -11.88 3.19 -5.33
CA VAL A 99 -10.83 2.48 -4.59
C VAL A 99 -10.93 0.98 -4.78
N LYS A 100 -12.13 0.39 -4.79
CA LYS A 100 -12.32 -1.03 -5.11
C LYS A 100 -11.65 -1.40 -6.44
N ARG A 101 -11.90 -0.63 -7.51
CA ARG A 101 -11.24 -0.83 -8.81
C ARG A 101 -9.72 -0.70 -8.76
N ARG A 102 -9.18 0.21 -7.95
CA ARG A 102 -7.71 0.36 -7.78
C ARG A 102 -7.12 -0.83 -7.03
N LEU A 103 -7.81 -1.35 -6.02
CA LEU A 103 -7.42 -2.54 -5.26
C LEU A 103 -7.47 -3.80 -6.12
N GLU A 104 -8.52 -3.98 -6.92
CA GLU A 104 -8.62 -5.06 -7.91
C GLU A 104 -7.44 -5.04 -8.88
N HIS A 105 -7.01 -3.86 -9.33
CA HIS A 105 -5.82 -3.74 -10.19
C HIS A 105 -4.48 -4.02 -9.48
N LEU A 106 -4.44 -4.06 -8.15
CA LEU A 106 -3.26 -4.47 -7.39
C LEU A 106 -3.21 -5.99 -7.15
N GLN A 107 -4.31 -6.72 -7.38
CA GLN A 107 -4.45 -8.14 -7.05
C GLN A 107 -4.71 -9.02 -8.31
N PRO A 108 -4.00 -10.16 -8.48
CA PRO A 108 -2.77 -10.59 -7.81
C PRO A 108 -1.54 -10.06 -8.57
N PHE A 109 -0.62 -9.38 -7.87
CA PHE A 109 0.69 -9.06 -8.42
C PHE A 109 1.66 -10.24 -8.21
N ASP A 110 1.93 -10.98 -9.27
CA ASP A 110 2.92 -12.05 -9.26
C ASP A 110 4.34 -11.49 -9.36
N LEU A 111 4.99 -11.35 -8.20
CA LEU A 111 6.35 -10.84 -8.08
C LEU A 111 7.37 -11.75 -8.77
N GLU A 112 7.17 -13.08 -8.73
CA GLU A 112 8.10 -14.04 -9.31
C GLU A 112 8.03 -14.01 -10.85
N ALA A 113 6.83 -13.94 -11.41
CA ALA A 113 6.65 -13.74 -12.85
C ALA A 113 7.25 -12.39 -13.30
N ALA A 114 7.05 -11.32 -12.52
CA ALA A 114 7.61 -10.01 -12.83
C ALA A 114 9.14 -10.00 -12.83
N ILE A 115 9.81 -10.69 -11.90
CA ILE A 115 11.28 -10.85 -11.91
C ILE A 115 11.73 -11.66 -13.13
N ARG A 116 11.03 -12.76 -13.45
CA ARG A 116 11.38 -13.61 -14.59
C ARG A 116 11.27 -12.87 -15.93
N GLU A 117 10.25 -12.04 -16.10
CA GLU A 117 9.97 -11.32 -17.34
C GLU A 117 10.79 -10.03 -17.49
N PHE A 118 11.01 -9.29 -16.40
CA PHE A 118 11.60 -7.94 -16.45
C PHE A 118 12.93 -7.79 -15.69
N GLY A 119 13.41 -8.82 -15.01
CA GLY A 119 14.63 -8.79 -14.21
C GLY A 119 14.46 -8.20 -12.80
N ALA A 120 15.56 -8.12 -12.05
CA ALA A 120 15.57 -7.67 -10.66
C ALA A 120 15.31 -6.16 -10.51
N PHE A 121 14.62 -5.78 -9.44
CA PHE A 121 13.99 -4.47 -9.28
C PHE A 121 14.97 -3.35 -8.84
N ARG A 122 15.60 -2.65 -9.79
CA ARG A 122 16.41 -1.44 -9.52
C ARG A 122 15.65 -0.24 -8.90
N HIS A 123 14.38 -0.41 -8.55
CA HIS A 123 13.45 0.66 -8.20
C HIS A 123 12.63 0.40 -6.92
N ALA A 124 13.10 -0.45 -6.01
CA ALA A 124 12.47 -0.65 -4.69
C ALA A 124 12.23 0.68 -3.94
N ARG A 125 13.08 1.70 -4.18
CA ARG A 125 12.93 3.08 -3.67
C ARG A 125 11.57 3.73 -3.98
N ARG A 126 10.86 3.29 -5.03
CA ARG A 126 9.54 3.83 -5.38
C ARG A 126 8.47 3.54 -4.33
N LEU A 127 8.63 2.50 -3.52
CA LEU A 127 7.71 2.21 -2.41
C LEU A 127 7.78 3.27 -1.30
N ALA A 128 8.91 3.97 -1.15
CA ALA A 128 9.10 4.98 -0.12
C ALA A 128 8.13 6.18 -0.27
N SER A 129 7.72 6.50 -1.50
CA SER A 129 6.73 7.55 -1.74
C SER A 129 5.35 7.17 -1.20
N ALA A 130 4.90 5.95 -1.52
CA ALA A 130 3.65 5.41 -0.98
C ALA A 130 3.71 5.30 0.55
N GLU A 131 4.82 4.83 1.10
CA GLU A 131 5.05 4.76 2.55
C GLU A 131 4.87 6.14 3.21
N GLY A 132 5.49 7.19 2.66
CA GLY A 132 5.40 8.54 3.20
C GLY A 132 3.97 9.07 3.28
N TYR A 133 3.12 8.78 2.28
CA TYR A 133 1.71 9.19 2.32
C TYR A 133 0.92 8.51 3.44
N PHE A 134 1.19 7.23 3.72
CA PHE A 134 0.52 6.49 4.78
C PHE A 134 1.03 6.88 6.17
N ARG A 135 2.34 7.15 6.32
CA ARG A 135 2.89 7.72 7.57
C ARG A 135 2.27 9.07 7.89
N ALA A 136 2.28 9.99 6.93
CA ALA A 136 1.70 11.32 7.11
C ALA A 136 0.20 11.26 7.48
N LEU A 137 -0.54 10.30 6.90
CA LEU A 137 -1.94 10.06 7.26
C LEU A 137 -2.07 9.60 8.72
N ALA A 138 -1.26 8.62 9.15
CA ALA A 138 -1.29 8.12 10.53
C ALA A 138 -0.95 9.24 11.54
N ASP A 139 0.13 9.98 11.29
CA ASP A 139 0.58 11.07 12.14
C ASP A 139 -0.48 12.16 12.29
N THR A 140 -1.09 12.57 11.17
CA THR A 140 -2.11 13.64 11.21
C THR A 140 -3.39 13.22 11.91
N LEU A 141 -3.75 11.94 11.88
CA LEU A 141 -4.95 11.44 12.54
C LEU A 141 -4.79 11.27 14.06
N ARG A 142 -3.55 11.23 14.56
CA ARG A 142 -3.22 11.13 15.99
C ARG A 142 -2.84 12.46 16.63
N ALA A 143 -2.61 13.50 15.84
CA ALA A 143 -2.39 14.88 16.31
C ALA A 143 -3.67 15.51 16.87
#